data_AF-A0A359F0P1-F1
#
_entry.id   AF-A0A359F0P1-F1
#
_cell.length_a   1.000
_cell.length_b   1.000
_cell.length_c   1.000
_cell.angle_alpha   90.00
_cell.angle_beta   90.00
_cell.angle_gamma   90.00
#
_symmetry.space_group_name_H-M   'P 1'
#
loop_
_entity.id
_entity.type
_entity.pdbx_description
1 polymer ?
#
loop_
_entity_poly.entity_id
_entity_poly.type
_entity_poly.pdbx_seq_one_letter_code
_entity_poly.pdbx_strand_id
1 'polypeptide(L)'
;MSASSTGGTWAVSDFLSERELAISASDPSTFYQELDEVLGSLSIHAHTAFGSELDDQPAGETCFFRGQSSATWGLSSSLYRLYEDRFASGYVSEAAEQALANAERQVLETARANGIVRGLTGLERLTILQHHGAPTRLVDVSTDWRVALYFACEERDAEDGRLFVISTCPKRWTDFRKPLNDDQSLVWWDKRRLKGLDWKQSVWPVLLPFTDSRMVAQRGYFLVGGLTSDRGGHHFYHGRSKKNAPLSNAEMRRVSSLAIEFPNVFDSLGLQAATQKFLKRRPKSKWTASAITIRIPASIKPGIRGLLAKQGVSRDDIYPPVAETTRLLKHVAAE
;
A
#
# COMPACT_ATOMS: atom_id res chain seq x y z
N MET A 1 34.35 3.80 -35.17
CA MET A 1 34.51 4.28 -33.77
C MET A 1 33.18 4.86 -33.34
N SER A 2 32.24 4.00 -32.95
CA SER A 2 31.95 3.62 -31.55
C SER A 2 31.49 4.80 -30.70
N ALA A 3 30.19 4.90 -30.54
CA ALA A 3 29.60 5.25 -29.26
C ALA A 3 28.44 4.27 -29.05
N SER A 4 28.77 3.09 -28.51
CA SER A 4 27.78 2.21 -27.92
C SER A 4 27.24 2.91 -26.67
N SER A 5 26.05 3.51 -26.77
CA SER A 5 25.31 3.94 -25.59
C SER A 5 24.88 2.69 -24.84
N THR A 6 25.64 2.31 -23.82
CA THR A 6 25.20 1.40 -22.76
C THR A 6 24.16 2.12 -21.91
N GLY A 7 22.97 2.34 -22.48
CA GLY A 7 21.80 2.86 -21.78
C GLY A 7 21.22 1.76 -20.90
N GLY A 8 21.78 1.56 -19.72
CA GLY A 8 21.18 0.68 -18.70
C GLY A 8 19.73 1.12 -18.44
N THR A 9 18.80 0.19 -18.65
CA THR A 9 17.37 0.40 -18.42
C THR A 9 17.16 0.70 -16.94
N TRP A 10 16.62 1.87 -16.62
CA TRP A 10 16.36 2.24 -15.22
C TRP A 10 15.28 1.34 -14.62
N ALA A 11 15.52 0.85 -13.40
CA ALA A 11 14.61 -0.02 -12.67
C ALA A 11 13.98 0.67 -11.46
N VAL A 12 12.77 0.23 -11.09
CA VAL A 12 12.07 0.69 -9.88
C VAL A 12 12.90 0.40 -8.62
N SER A 13 13.62 -0.72 -8.60
CA SER A 13 14.55 -1.07 -7.53
C SER A 13 15.63 0.00 -7.33
N ASP A 14 16.14 0.61 -8.40
CA ASP A 14 17.18 1.65 -8.29
C ASP A 14 16.63 2.86 -7.54
N PHE A 15 15.43 3.31 -7.91
CA PHE A 15 14.76 4.45 -7.28
C PHE A 15 14.45 4.22 -5.80
N LEU A 16 13.94 3.04 -5.47
CA LEU A 16 13.59 2.71 -4.08
C LEU A 16 14.82 2.47 -3.21
N SER A 17 15.90 1.89 -3.77
CA SER A 17 17.14 1.63 -3.02
C SER A 17 17.87 2.91 -2.63
N GLU A 18 17.80 3.95 -3.47
CA GLU A 18 18.33 5.27 -3.13
C GLU A 18 17.56 5.99 -2.00
N ARG A 19 16.40 5.45 -1.59
CA ARG A 19 15.45 6.10 -0.67
C ARG A 19 15.03 5.16 0.47
N GLU A 20 15.72 4.04 0.63
CA GLU A 20 15.44 3.10 1.70
C GLU A 20 16.19 3.48 2.97
N LEU A 21 15.58 3.18 4.11
CA LEU A 21 16.25 3.30 5.39
C LEU A 21 17.11 2.05 5.58
N ALA A 22 18.41 2.28 5.71
CA ALA A 22 19.38 1.22 5.93
C ALA A 22 19.25 0.67 7.36
N ILE A 23 19.26 -0.66 7.46
CA ILE A 23 19.41 -1.41 8.70
C ILE A 23 20.69 -2.21 8.56
N SER A 24 21.62 -2.03 9.48
CA SER A 24 22.96 -2.64 9.39
C SER A 24 22.98 -4.09 9.88
N ALA A 25 21.95 -4.50 10.63
CA ALA A 25 21.84 -5.84 11.17
C ALA A 25 21.74 -6.91 10.07
N SER A 26 22.58 -7.94 10.17
CA SER A 26 22.62 -9.08 9.25
C SER A 26 21.95 -10.33 9.80
N ASP A 27 21.66 -10.38 11.10
CA ASP A 27 20.93 -11.46 11.74
C ASP A 27 19.44 -11.10 11.95
N PRO A 28 18.52 -12.08 11.88
CA PRO A 28 17.09 -11.82 12.00
C PRO A 28 16.66 -11.18 13.32
N SER A 29 17.31 -11.51 14.44
CA SER A 29 16.88 -11.06 15.77
C SER A 29 17.19 -9.59 16.00
N THR A 30 18.43 -9.18 15.72
CA THR A 30 18.84 -7.77 15.80
C THR A 30 18.07 -6.91 14.80
N PHE A 31 17.87 -7.42 13.58
CA PHE A 31 17.07 -6.73 12.56
C PHE A 31 15.63 -6.49 13.02
N TYR A 32 15.00 -7.51 13.62
CA TYR A 32 13.64 -7.39 14.16
C TYR A 32 13.58 -6.40 15.34
N GLN A 33 14.57 -6.43 16.24
CA GLN A 33 14.64 -5.51 17.38
C GLN A 33 14.77 -4.05 16.93
N GLU A 34 15.67 -3.74 15.99
CA GLU A 34 15.81 -2.40 15.42
C GLU A 34 14.50 -1.91 14.77
N LEU A 35 13.78 -2.82 14.08
CA LEU A 35 12.47 -2.50 13.53
C LEU A 35 11.43 -2.22 14.62
N ASP A 36 11.34 -3.05 15.66
CA ASP A 36 10.36 -2.90 16.73
C ASP A 36 10.55 -1.59 17.49
N GLU A 37 11.79 -1.22 17.81
CA GLU A 37 12.13 0.04 18.48
C GLU A 37 11.64 1.27 17.70
N VAL A 38 11.71 1.22 16.36
CA VAL A 38 11.36 2.35 15.51
C VAL A 38 9.88 2.31 15.13
N LEU A 39 9.40 1.19 14.60
CA LEU A 39 8.05 1.06 14.05
C LEU A 39 6.99 0.89 15.14
N GLY A 40 7.34 0.27 16.27
CA GLY A 40 6.45 0.11 17.42
C GLY A 40 6.08 1.43 18.10
N SER A 41 6.87 2.49 17.89
CA SER A 41 6.60 3.83 18.43
C SER A 41 5.79 4.74 17.49
N LEU A 42 5.46 4.28 16.29
CA LEU A 42 4.76 5.09 15.29
C LEU A 42 3.28 5.27 15.64
N SER A 43 2.76 6.47 15.39
CA SER A 43 1.32 6.74 15.44
C SER A 43 0.62 5.98 14.33
N ILE A 44 -0.30 5.07 14.69
CA ILE A 44 -1.12 4.29 13.75
C ILE A 44 -2.59 4.67 13.87
N HIS A 45 -3.40 4.32 12.87
CA HIS A 45 -4.84 4.49 12.97
C HIS A 45 -5.41 3.59 14.09
N ALA A 46 -6.08 4.19 15.08
CA ALA A 46 -6.63 3.48 16.21
C ALA A 46 -8.01 2.90 15.87
N HIS A 47 -8.22 1.61 16.10
CA HIS A 47 -9.47 0.94 15.73
C HIS A 47 -9.82 -0.21 16.68
N THR A 48 -11.09 -0.57 16.71
CA THR A 48 -11.58 -1.78 17.40
C THR A 48 -11.08 -3.05 16.72
N ALA A 49 -11.31 -4.22 17.34
CA ALA A 49 -10.99 -5.51 16.71
C ALA A 49 -11.64 -5.71 15.33
N PHE A 50 -12.81 -5.11 15.09
CA PHE A 50 -13.52 -5.14 13.81
C PHE A 50 -13.22 -3.93 12.92
N GLY A 51 -12.16 -3.17 13.21
CA GLY A 51 -11.69 -2.10 12.33
C GLY A 51 -12.53 -0.82 12.36
N SER A 52 -13.54 -0.73 13.24
CA SER A 52 -14.26 0.52 13.48
C SER A 52 -13.36 1.55 14.15
N GLU A 53 -13.42 2.78 13.66
CA GLU A 53 -12.70 3.93 14.19
C GLU A 53 -13.03 4.18 15.68
N LEU A 54 -12.01 4.43 16.49
CA LEU A 54 -12.16 4.84 17.90
C LEU A 54 -12.26 6.36 18.01
N ASP A 55 -12.97 6.86 19.03
CA ASP A 55 -13.21 8.30 19.22
C ASP A 55 -11.92 9.12 19.41
N ASP A 56 -10.92 8.54 20.10
CA ASP A 56 -9.63 9.17 20.36
C ASP A 56 -8.62 8.86 19.24
N GLN A 57 -8.89 9.39 18.04
CA GLN A 57 -7.93 9.31 16.94
C GLN A 57 -6.71 10.19 17.20
N PRO A 58 -5.49 9.73 16.86
CA PRO A 58 -4.31 10.57 16.90
C PRO A 58 -4.51 11.86 16.10
N ALA A 59 -4.20 13.00 16.72
CA ALA A 59 -4.23 14.27 16.03
C ALA A 59 -3.09 14.33 15.00
N GLY A 60 -3.42 14.19 13.71
CA GLY A 60 -2.49 14.45 12.60
C GLY A 60 -2.32 13.26 11.65
N GLU A 61 -1.06 12.98 11.32
CA GLU A 61 -0.67 11.93 10.38
C GLU A 61 -0.54 10.59 11.12
N THR A 62 -0.96 9.50 10.47
CA THR A 62 -0.80 8.14 10.95
C THR A 62 -0.05 7.29 9.94
N CYS A 63 0.59 6.23 10.41
CA CYS A 63 1.32 5.27 9.61
C CYS A 63 0.45 4.05 9.27
N PHE A 64 0.59 3.61 8.02
CA PHE A 64 0.10 2.37 7.47
C PHE A 64 1.28 1.63 6.85
N PHE A 65 1.22 0.31 6.84
CA PHE A 65 2.32 -0.54 6.44
C PHE A 65 1.94 -1.45 5.28
N ARG A 66 2.87 -1.70 4.37
CA ARG A 66 2.69 -2.71 3.31
C ARG A 66 3.96 -3.49 3.08
N GLY A 67 3.86 -4.82 3.11
CA GLY A 67 4.94 -5.71 2.70
C GLY A 67 4.84 -6.10 1.24
N GLN A 68 6.00 -6.28 0.61
CA GLN A 68 6.13 -6.89 -0.70
C GLN A 68 7.22 -7.95 -0.66
N SER A 69 6.92 -9.15 -1.15
CA SER A 69 7.86 -10.27 -1.16
C SER A 69 9.04 -10.06 -2.11
N SER A 70 8.95 -9.13 -3.06
CA SER A 70 10.07 -8.69 -3.89
C SER A 70 10.36 -7.20 -3.69
N ALA A 71 11.63 -6.87 -3.43
CA ALA A 71 12.11 -5.51 -3.26
C ALA A 71 12.15 -4.70 -4.57
N THR A 72 11.92 -5.38 -5.70
CA THR A 72 11.88 -4.79 -7.04
C THR A 72 10.52 -4.19 -7.40
N TRP A 73 9.48 -4.53 -6.65
CA TRP A 73 8.12 -4.12 -6.94
C TRP A 73 7.80 -2.72 -6.41
N GLY A 74 7.12 -1.93 -7.24
CA GLY A 74 6.54 -0.65 -6.86
C GLY A 74 5.23 -0.80 -6.11
N LEU A 75 4.68 0.32 -5.62
CA LEU A 75 3.41 0.37 -4.90
C LEU A 75 2.24 0.56 -5.87
N SER A 76 1.81 -0.53 -6.50
CA SER A 76 0.78 -0.48 -7.54
C SER A 76 -0.48 -1.28 -7.18
N SER A 77 -1.64 -0.80 -7.61
CA SER A 77 -2.90 -1.53 -7.48
C SER A 77 -2.98 -2.72 -8.44
N SER A 78 -3.79 -3.72 -8.09
CA SER A 78 -3.96 -4.94 -8.88
C SER A 78 -4.57 -4.65 -10.25
N LEU A 79 -5.54 -3.73 -10.32
CA LEU A 79 -6.11 -3.28 -11.57
C LEU A 79 -5.11 -2.51 -12.45
N TYR A 80 -4.27 -1.65 -11.87
CA TYR A 80 -3.25 -0.93 -12.66
C TYR A 80 -2.28 -1.90 -13.34
N ARG A 81 -1.83 -2.95 -12.63
CA ARG A 81 -0.90 -3.94 -13.19
C ARG A 81 -1.46 -4.65 -14.43
N LEU A 82 -2.78 -4.86 -14.52
CA LEU A 82 -3.41 -5.44 -15.72
C LEU A 82 -3.34 -4.52 -16.96
N TYR A 83 -3.12 -3.23 -16.76
CA TYR A 83 -3.08 -2.23 -17.82
C TYR A 83 -1.69 -1.60 -18.01
N GLU A 84 -0.70 -1.96 -17.20
CA GLU A 84 0.62 -1.33 -17.19
C GLU A 84 1.27 -1.34 -18.58
N ASP A 85 1.28 -2.48 -19.26
CA ASP A 85 1.81 -2.62 -20.63
C ASP A 85 1.05 -1.76 -21.65
N ARG A 86 -0.27 -1.66 -21.49
CA ARG A 86 -1.11 -0.82 -22.36
C ARG A 86 -0.83 0.66 -22.12
N PHE A 87 -0.50 1.06 -20.89
CA PHE A 87 -0.18 2.44 -20.56
C PHE A 87 1.23 2.84 -20.95
N ALA A 88 2.18 1.89 -20.96
CA ALA A 88 3.55 2.11 -21.38
C ALA A 88 3.67 2.55 -22.87
N SER A 89 2.67 2.23 -23.70
CA SER A 89 2.62 2.64 -25.11
C SER A 89 2.12 4.07 -25.37
N GLY A 90 2.16 4.96 -24.36
CA GLY A 90 1.94 6.40 -24.55
C GLY A 90 0.52 6.92 -24.26
N TYR A 91 -0.25 6.27 -23.38
CA TYR A 91 -1.56 6.81 -23.00
C TYR A 91 -1.45 8.18 -22.31
N VAL A 92 -2.24 9.14 -22.82
CA VAL A 92 -2.54 10.39 -22.11
C VAL A 92 -3.19 10.07 -20.76
N SER A 93 -2.77 10.77 -19.71
CA SER A 93 -3.17 10.54 -18.31
C SER A 93 -4.68 10.40 -18.10
N GLU A 94 -5.49 11.15 -18.84
CA GLU A 94 -6.96 11.10 -18.81
C GLU A 94 -7.54 9.79 -19.34
N ALA A 95 -7.00 9.27 -20.44
CA ALA A 95 -7.50 8.05 -21.05
C ALA A 95 -7.18 6.82 -20.18
N ALA A 96 -6.03 6.84 -19.50
CA ALA A 96 -5.68 5.79 -18.54
C ALA A 96 -6.65 5.75 -17.34
N GLU A 97 -6.96 6.91 -16.75
CA GLU A 97 -7.96 7.00 -15.67
C GLU A 97 -9.34 6.52 -16.11
N GLN A 98 -9.78 6.93 -17.30
CA GLN A 98 -11.07 6.51 -17.83
C GLN A 98 -11.13 5.00 -18.09
N ALA A 99 -10.02 4.41 -18.57
CA ALA A 99 -9.92 2.97 -18.75
C ALA A 99 -10.05 2.22 -17.42
N LEU A 100 -9.34 2.65 -16.37
CA LEU A 100 -9.47 2.06 -15.04
C LEU A 100 -10.87 2.23 -14.46
N ALA A 101 -11.47 3.42 -14.58
CA ALA A 101 -12.82 3.67 -14.08
C ALA A 101 -13.86 2.80 -14.80
N ASN A 102 -13.71 2.59 -16.11
CA ASN A 102 -14.60 1.70 -16.88
C ASN A 102 -14.43 0.24 -16.47
N ALA A 103 -13.19 -0.21 -16.24
CA ALA A 103 -12.91 -1.57 -15.78
C ALA A 103 -13.53 -1.84 -14.41
N GLU A 104 -13.40 -0.92 -13.46
CA GLU A 104 -14.04 -1.04 -12.15
C GLU A 104 -15.56 -1.08 -12.23
N ARG A 105 -16.15 -0.27 -13.12
CA ARG A 105 -17.60 -0.29 -13.34
C ARG A 105 -18.04 -1.67 -13.81
N GLN A 106 -17.33 -2.26 -14.77
CA GLN A 106 -17.61 -3.60 -15.26
C GLN A 106 -17.44 -4.66 -14.15
N VAL A 107 -16.39 -4.56 -13.33
CA VAL A 107 -16.17 -5.48 -12.19
C VAL A 107 -17.33 -5.39 -11.19
N LEU A 108 -17.75 -4.18 -10.80
CA LEU A 108 -18.83 -4.00 -9.83
C LEU A 108 -20.22 -4.36 -10.39
N GLU A 109 -20.50 -4.04 -11.65
CA GLU A 109 -21.74 -4.43 -12.33
C GLU A 109 -21.84 -5.95 -12.47
N THR A 110 -20.75 -6.60 -12.86
CA THR A 110 -20.68 -8.08 -12.97
C THR A 110 -20.85 -8.74 -11.61
N ALA A 111 -20.17 -8.25 -10.57
CA ALA A 111 -20.34 -8.75 -9.21
C ALA A 111 -21.80 -8.62 -8.75
N ARG A 112 -22.43 -7.47 -8.99
CA ARG A 112 -23.84 -7.24 -8.65
C ARG A 112 -24.78 -8.18 -9.40
N ALA A 113 -24.59 -8.34 -10.71
CA ALA A 113 -25.41 -9.20 -11.55
C ALA A 113 -25.35 -10.68 -11.12
N ASN A 114 -24.21 -11.10 -10.54
CA ASN A 114 -24.01 -12.44 -10.01
C ASN A 114 -24.38 -12.56 -8.52
N GLY A 115 -25.02 -11.55 -7.93
CA GLY A 115 -25.46 -11.58 -6.53
C GLY A 115 -24.33 -11.55 -5.50
N ILE A 116 -23.11 -11.17 -5.92
CA ILE A 116 -21.95 -11.08 -5.03
C ILE A 116 -22.16 -9.91 -4.06
N VAL A 117 -22.38 -10.28 -2.80
CA VAL A 117 -22.56 -9.40 -1.64
C VAL A 117 -23.64 -8.31 -1.82
N ARG A 118 -24.90 -8.74 -1.58
CA ARG A 118 -26.09 -7.87 -1.64
C ARG A 118 -26.14 -6.91 -0.45
N GLY A 119 -26.79 -5.75 -0.65
CA GLY A 119 -27.03 -4.77 0.42
C GLY A 119 -25.84 -3.86 0.75
N LEU A 120 -24.75 -3.98 0.01
CA LEU A 120 -23.57 -3.12 0.15
C LEU A 120 -23.54 -1.97 -0.84
N THR A 121 -22.92 -0.89 -0.42
CA THR A 121 -22.48 0.21 -1.28
C THR A 121 -21.44 -0.26 -2.30
N GLY A 122 -21.21 0.52 -3.35
CA GLY A 122 -20.20 0.22 -4.36
C GLY A 122 -18.79 0.09 -3.78
N LEU A 123 -18.45 0.93 -2.79
CA LEU A 123 -17.14 0.92 -2.15
C LEU A 123 -16.94 -0.28 -1.23
N GLU A 124 -17.93 -0.61 -0.39
CA GLU A 124 -17.89 -1.81 0.46
C GLU A 124 -17.83 -3.09 -0.38
N ARG A 125 -18.56 -3.14 -1.51
CA ARG A 125 -18.43 -4.25 -2.45
C ARG A 125 -17.01 -4.32 -3.03
N LEU A 126 -16.42 -3.18 -3.39
CA LEU A 126 -15.06 -3.13 -3.94
C LEU A 126 -14.01 -3.63 -2.94
N THR A 127 -14.14 -3.29 -1.65
CA THR A 127 -13.21 -3.78 -0.61
C THR A 127 -13.29 -5.29 -0.43
N ILE A 128 -14.50 -5.87 -0.46
CA ILE A 128 -14.66 -7.33 -0.40
C ILE A 128 -14.11 -8.01 -1.65
N LEU A 129 -14.35 -7.44 -2.83
CA LEU A 129 -13.80 -7.97 -4.08
C LEU A 129 -12.27 -7.97 -4.07
N GLN A 130 -11.64 -6.88 -3.63
CA GLN A 130 -10.18 -6.80 -3.46
C GLN A 130 -9.67 -7.89 -2.51
N HIS A 131 -10.37 -8.10 -1.41
CA HIS A 131 -10.03 -9.13 -0.43
C HIS A 131 -10.02 -10.55 -1.02
N HIS A 132 -11.00 -10.85 -1.88
CA HIS A 132 -11.10 -12.11 -2.62
C HIS A 132 -10.26 -12.14 -3.92
N GLY A 133 -9.32 -11.21 -4.09
CA GLY A 133 -8.33 -11.22 -5.18
C GLY A 133 -8.83 -10.67 -6.51
N ALA A 134 -10.01 -10.04 -6.55
CA ALA A 134 -10.46 -9.35 -7.76
C ALA A 134 -9.56 -8.13 -8.03
N PRO A 135 -9.32 -7.78 -9.31
CA PRO A 135 -8.52 -6.62 -9.65
C PRO A 135 -9.29 -5.33 -9.32
N THR A 136 -8.74 -4.52 -8.41
CA THR A 136 -9.30 -3.22 -8.04
C THR A 136 -8.21 -2.14 -8.03
N ARG A 137 -8.60 -0.86 -7.93
CA ARG A 137 -7.63 0.23 -7.76
C ARG A 137 -7.14 0.39 -6.31
N LEU A 138 -7.69 -0.38 -5.38
CA LEU A 138 -7.29 -0.34 -3.98
C LEU A 138 -5.87 -0.90 -3.82
N VAL A 139 -5.12 -0.30 -2.90
CA VAL A 139 -3.82 -0.79 -2.45
C VAL A 139 -3.97 -1.19 -0.99
N ASP A 140 -3.81 -2.47 -0.69
CA ASP A 140 -3.89 -2.99 0.68
C ASP A 140 -2.79 -2.41 1.56
N VAL A 141 -3.13 -2.07 2.80
CA VAL A 141 -2.21 -1.67 3.84
C VAL A 141 -2.68 -2.24 5.17
N SER A 142 -1.76 -2.45 6.11
CA SER A 142 -2.08 -2.86 7.48
C SER A 142 -1.78 -1.73 8.45
N THR A 143 -2.51 -1.66 9.56
CA THR A 143 -2.11 -0.84 10.72
C THR A 143 -1.05 -1.53 11.59
N ASP A 144 -0.78 -2.82 11.35
CA ASP A 144 0.22 -3.60 12.07
C ASP A 144 1.46 -3.83 11.20
N TRP A 145 2.59 -3.26 11.61
CA TRP A 145 3.85 -3.39 10.87
C TRP A 145 4.34 -4.84 10.82
N ARG A 146 3.99 -5.70 11.79
CA ARG A 146 4.39 -7.11 11.82
C ARG A 146 3.66 -7.92 10.76
N VAL A 147 2.39 -7.61 10.51
CA VAL A 147 1.61 -8.17 9.40
C VAL A 147 2.23 -7.78 8.07
N ALA A 148 2.58 -6.50 7.89
CA ALA A 148 3.27 -6.05 6.70
C ALA A 148 4.66 -6.68 6.55
N LEU A 149 5.42 -6.85 7.63
CA LEU A 149 6.71 -7.54 7.61
C LEU A 149 6.54 -9.02 7.23
N TYR A 150 5.50 -9.69 7.72
CA TYR A 150 5.14 -11.03 7.31
C TYR A 150 4.93 -11.10 5.79
N PHE A 151 4.14 -10.20 5.19
CA PHE A 151 3.96 -10.15 3.73
C PHE A 151 5.25 -9.85 2.96
N ALA A 152 6.18 -9.08 3.54
CA ALA A 152 7.48 -8.87 2.93
C ALA A 152 8.35 -10.15 2.95
N CYS A 153 8.07 -11.08 3.86
CA CYS A 153 8.84 -12.30 4.06
C CYS A 153 8.13 -13.57 3.58
N GLU A 154 6.82 -13.61 3.38
CA GLU A 154 6.07 -14.88 3.24
C GLU A 154 6.41 -15.71 2.00
N GLU A 155 6.91 -15.06 0.96
CA GLU A 155 7.20 -15.64 -0.35
C GLU A 155 8.56 -15.15 -0.87
N ARG A 156 9.01 -15.80 -1.97
CA ARG A 156 10.24 -15.46 -2.70
C ARG A 156 11.46 -15.43 -1.79
N ASP A 157 11.76 -16.55 -1.16
CA ASP A 157 12.85 -16.69 -0.18
C ASP A 157 14.24 -16.37 -0.75
N ALA A 158 14.40 -16.47 -2.08
CA ALA A 158 15.64 -16.14 -2.79
C ALA A 158 15.76 -14.66 -3.21
N GLU A 159 14.70 -13.86 -3.01
CA GLU A 159 14.68 -12.44 -3.34
C GLU A 159 14.54 -11.61 -2.07
N ASP A 160 15.13 -10.41 -2.05
CA ASP A 160 14.86 -9.45 -0.98
C ASP A 160 13.38 -9.05 -0.99
N GLY A 161 12.81 -8.83 0.19
CA GLY A 161 11.50 -8.20 0.36
C GLY A 161 11.61 -6.70 0.58
N ARG A 162 10.47 -6.01 0.64
CA ARG A 162 10.41 -4.58 0.97
C ARG A 162 9.21 -4.28 1.85
N LEU A 163 9.46 -3.52 2.91
CA LEU A 163 8.46 -2.95 3.79
C LEU A 163 8.29 -1.46 3.45
N PHE A 164 7.06 -1.04 3.21
CA PHE A 164 6.68 0.36 3.04
C PHE A 164 6.05 0.86 4.34
N VAL A 165 6.51 2.00 4.83
CA VAL A 165 5.88 2.76 5.91
C VAL A 165 5.29 4.01 5.28
N ILE A 166 3.96 4.05 5.17
CA ILE A 166 3.21 5.07 4.46
C ILE A 166 2.53 5.95 5.50
N SER A 167 2.74 7.25 5.44
CA SER A 167 2.11 8.22 6.34
C SER A 167 1.11 9.09 5.59
N THR A 168 -0.12 9.15 6.09
CA THR A 168 -1.21 9.99 5.58
C THR A 168 -2.14 10.40 6.72
N CYS A 169 -3.00 11.40 6.50
CA CYS A 169 -3.94 11.91 7.49
C CYS A 169 -5.28 11.15 7.43
N PRO A 170 -5.71 10.44 8.51
CA PRO A 170 -6.99 9.71 8.54
C PRO A 170 -8.21 10.59 8.28
N LYS A 171 -8.19 11.87 8.69
CA LYS A 171 -9.32 12.81 8.50
C LYS A 171 -9.72 12.96 7.03
N ARG A 172 -8.81 12.67 6.09
CA ARG A 172 -9.12 12.65 4.64
C ARG A 172 -10.19 11.62 4.30
N TRP A 173 -10.31 10.53 5.04
CA TRP A 173 -11.38 9.54 4.87
C TRP A 173 -12.75 10.15 5.15
N THR A 174 -12.88 10.92 6.23
CA THR A 174 -14.14 11.58 6.62
C THR A 174 -14.64 12.53 5.54
N ASP A 175 -13.74 13.26 4.90
CA ASP A 175 -14.08 14.15 3.79
C ASP A 175 -14.46 13.39 2.51
N PHE A 176 -13.85 12.22 2.31
CA PHE A 176 -14.01 11.40 1.12
C PHE A 176 -15.25 10.51 1.14
N ARG A 177 -15.66 10.00 2.31
CA ARG A 177 -16.79 9.05 2.46
C ARG A 177 -18.19 9.68 2.40
N LYS A 178 -18.31 10.95 2.01
CA LYS A 178 -19.61 11.65 2.00
C LYS A 178 -20.62 10.87 1.14
N PRO A 179 -21.86 10.63 1.64
CA PRO A 179 -22.85 9.80 0.95
C PRO A 179 -23.08 10.25 -0.50
N LEU A 180 -23.16 9.27 -1.39
CA LEU A 180 -23.56 9.49 -2.78
C LEU A 180 -25.09 9.38 -2.90
N ASN A 181 -25.67 10.08 -3.87
CA ASN A 181 -27.09 9.92 -4.20
C ASN A 181 -27.40 8.51 -4.73
N ASP A 182 -26.40 7.91 -5.37
CA ASP A 182 -26.37 6.51 -5.79
C ASP A 182 -25.28 5.79 -4.98
N ASP A 183 -25.70 5.00 -4.00
CA ASP A 183 -24.81 4.26 -3.11
C ASP A 183 -24.01 3.16 -3.83
N GLN A 184 -24.38 2.85 -5.07
CA GLN A 184 -23.74 1.85 -5.91
C GLN A 184 -22.56 2.39 -6.73
N SER A 185 -22.44 3.71 -6.83
CA SER A 185 -21.35 4.37 -7.54
C SER A 185 -20.12 4.56 -6.65
N LEU A 186 -18.95 4.72 -7.27
CA LEU A 186 -17.73 5.12 -6.56
C LEU A 186 -17.55 6.64 -6.65
N VAL A 187 -17.01 7.25 -5.58
CA VAL A 187 -16.83 8.71 -5.47
C VAL A 187 -16.03 9.27 -6.66
N TRP A 188 -15.04 8.51 -7.14
CA TRP A 188 -14.15 8.90 -8.24
C TRP A 188 -14.71 8.63 -9.64
N TRP A 189 -15.95 8.17 -9.76
CA TRP A 189 -16.64 8.11 -11.05
C TRP A 189 -17.35 9.42 -11.41
N ASP A 190 -17.66 10.25 -10.42
CA ASP A 190 -18.33 11.54 -10.63
C ASP A 190 -17.31 12.68 -10.72
N LYS A 191 -17.09 13.19 -11.93
CA LYS A 191 -16.20 14.35 -12.19
C LYS A 191 -16.58 15.59 -11.38
N ARG A 192 -17.86 15.78 -11.03
CA ARG A 192 -18.32 16.92 -10.22
C ARG A 192 -17.83 16.79 -8.78
N ARG A 193 -17.80 15.56 -8.24
CA ARG A 193 -17.29 15.28 -6.89
C ARG A 193 -15.77 15.36 -6.82
N LEU A 194 -15.08 14.99 -7.90
CA LEU A 194 -13.62 15.13 -7.98
C LEU A 194 -13.15 16.59 -8.06
N LYS A 195 -14.04 17.54 -8.36
CA LYS A 195 -13.71 18.97 -8.42
C LYS A 195 -13.28 19.46 -7.03
N GLY A 196 -12.04 19.91 -6.92
CA GLY A 196 -11.47 20.39 -5.65
C GLY A 196 -10.91 19.29 -4.73
N LEU A 197 -10.94 18.02 -5.15
CA LEU A 197 -10.31 16.91 -4.42
C LEU A 197 -8.89 16.60 -4.91
N ASP A 198 -8.46 17.18 -6.04
CA ASP A 198 -7.14 16.95 -6.60
C ASP A 198 -6.83 15.44 -6.77
N TRP A 199 -7.80 14.70 -7.33
CA TRP A 199 -7.79 13.23 -7.48
C TRP A 199 -6.44 12.61 -7.84
N LYS A 200 -5.79 13.14 -8.88
CA LYS A 200 -4.51 12.63 -9.41
C LYS A 200 -3.28 12.93 -8.55
N GLN A 201 -3.43 13.77 -7.53
CA GLN A 201 -2.37 14.28 -6.66
C GLN A 201 -2.57 13.85 -5.20
N SER A 202 -3.65 13.10 -4.97
CA SER A 202 -4.14 12.81 -3.64
C SER A 202 -4.31 11.32 -3.40
N VAL A 203 -4.05 10.93 -2.16
CA VAL A 203 -4.31 9.60 -1.63
C VAL A 203 -5.32 9.73 -0.50
N TRP A 204 -6.21 8.76 -0.43
CA TRP A 204 -7.22 8.63 0.61
C TRP A 204 -7.12 7.27 1.27
N PRO A 205 -7.02 7.22 2.61
CA PRO A 205 -7.23 5.98 3.33
C PRO A 205 -8.72 5.62 3.29
N VAL A 206 -9.01 4.37 2.98
CA VAL A 206 -10.35 3.76 3.05
C VAL A 206 -10.42 3.00 4.38
N LEU A 207 -11.07 3.63 5.36
CA LEU A 207 -11.16 3.13 6.74
C LEU A 207 -12.56 2.58 7.01
N LEU A 208 -12.97 1.60 6.21
CA LEU A 208 -14.19 0.84 6.44
C LEU A 208 -13.93 -0.25 7.50
N PRO A 209 -14.91 -0.58 8.35
CA PRO A 209 -14.82 -1.72 9.26
C PRO A 209 -14.54 -3.03 8.52
N PHE A 210 -13.92 -3.98 9.22
CA PHE A 210 -13.57 -5.29 8.69
C PHE A 210 -14.81 -6.17 8.56
N THR A 211 -14.97 -6.77 7.38
CA THR A 211 -16.15 -7.57 7.03
C THR A 211 -15.94 -9.08 7.14
N ASP A 212 -14.70 -9.54 7.29
CA ASP A 212 -14.35 -10.95 7.38
C ASP A 212 -13.15 -11.21 8.30
N SER A 213 -12.92 -12.48 8.62
CA SER A 213 -11.88 -12.93 9.54
C SER A 213 -10.46 -12.62 9.06
N ARG A 214 -10.22 -12.62 7.74
CA ARG A 214 -8.90 -12.37 7.18
C ARG A 214 -8.60 -10.87 7.19
N MET A 215 -9.58 -9.99 6.97
CA MET A 215 -9.40 -8.54 7.18
C MET A 215 -9.08 -8.22 8.65
N VAL A 216 -9.76 -8.89 9.60
CA VAL A 216 -9.49 -8.76 11.04
C VAL A 216 -8.06 -9.20 11.38
N ALA A 217 -7.68 -10.39 10.95
CA ALA A 217 -6.34 -10.95 11.14
C ALA A 217 -5.23 -10.04 10.59
N GLN A 218 -5.46 -9.49 9.41
CA GLN A 218 -4.48 -8.65 8.72
C GLN A 218 -4.49 -7.20 9.20
N ARG A 219 -5.48 -6.81 10.02
CA ARG A 219 -5.77 -5.42 10.40
C ARG A 219 -5.76 -4.52 9.14
N GLY A 220 -6.44 -5.02 8.10
CA GLY A 220 -6.27 -4.60 6.72
C GLY A 220 -7.19 -3.47 6.32
N TYR A 221 -6.60 -2.37 5.84
CA TYR A 221 -7.27 -1.23 5.23
C TYR A 221 -6.78 -1.04 3.79
N PHE A 222 -7.27 0.00 3.12
CA PHE A 222 -6.87 0.28 1.75
C PHE A 222 -6.48 1.74 1.56
N LEU A 223 -5.62 1.99 0.58
CA LEU A 223 -5.35 3.30 0.01
C LEU A 223 -5.96 3.38 -1.39
N VAL A 224 -6.49 4.54 -1.74
CA VAL A 224 -7.03 4.83 -3.07
C VAL A 224 -6.67 6.24 -3.51
N GLY A 225 -6.61 6.47 -4.81
CA GLY A 225 -6.27 7.76 -5.39
C GLY A 225 -6.24 7.68 -6.91
N GLY A 226 -6.05 8.83 -7.55
CA GLY A 226 -5.81 8.88 -8.98
C GLY A 226 -4.42 8.39 -9.35
N LEU A 227 -4.28 7.99 -10.60
CA LEU A 227 -3.01 7.60 -11.20
C LEU A 227 -2.01 8.74 -11.06
N THR A 228 -0.87 8.40 -10.45
CA THR A 228 0.27 9.29 -10.29
C THR A 228 0.58 10.02 -11.59
N SER A 229 0.78 11.33 -11.47
CA SER A 229 1.23 12.19 -12.56
C SER A 229 2.02 13.38 -12.01
N ASP A 230 2.77 14.01 -12.90
CA ASP A 230 3.52 15.25 -12.69
C ASP A 230 2.68 16.50 -12.40
N ARG A 231 1.35 16.43 -12.54
CA ARG A 231 0.45 17.58 -12.27
C ARG A 231 0.68 18.17 -10.90
N GLY A 232 0.63 19.50 -10.77
CA GLY A 232 0.83 20.20 -9.49
C GLY A 232 2.28 20.14 -8.98
N GLY A 233 3.21 19.79 -9.86
CA GLY A 233 4.62 19.62 -9.54
C GLY A 233 4.90 18.37 -8.69
N HIS A 234 4.02 17.37 -8.75
CA HIS A 234 4.19 16.09 -8.07
C HIS A 234 5.17 15.22 -8.88
N HIS A 235 6.46 15.53 -8.81
CA HIS A 235 7.48 14.82 -9.58
C HIS A 235 8.27 13.83 -8.73
N PHE A 236 8.64 12.72 -9.35
CA PHE A 236 9.76 11.91 -8.90
C PHE A 236 10.98 12.24 -9.75
N TYR A 237 12.16 12.08 -9.15
CA TYR A 237 13.43 12.34 -9.81
C TYR A 237 14.29 11.09 -9.72
N HIS A 238 15.05 10.81 -10.77
CA HIS A 238 16.09 9.79 -10.72
C HIS A 238 17.11 10.17 -9.64
N GLY A 239 17.96 9.22 -9.24
CA GLY A 239 19.02 9.53 -8.32
C GLY A 239 20.10 10.44 -8.88
N ARG A 240 21.09 10.67 -8.02
CA ARG A 240 22.28 11.49 -8.32
C ARG A 240 23.03 10.97 -9.56
N SER A 241 23.00 9.66 -9.80
CA SER A 241 23.62 8.99 -10.96
C SER A 241 23.10 9.52 -12.31
N LYS A 242 21.82 9.91 -12.39
CA LYS A 242 21.20 10.52 -13.58
C LYS A 242 20.92 12.02 -13.40
N LYS A 243 21.75 12.72 -12.62
CA LYS A 243 21.66 14.17 -12.39
C LYS A 243 20.28 14.64 -11.91
N ASN A 244 19.55 13.83 -11.16
CA ASN A 244 18.19 14.14 -10.70
C ASN A 244 17.22 14.53 -11.84
N ALA A 245 17.34 13.91 -13.02
CA ALA A 245 16.36 14.11 -14.09
C ALA A 245 14.95 13.66 -13.63
N PRO A 246 13.87 14.38 -14.01
CA PRO A 246 12.51 13.98 -13.65
C PRO A 246 12.12 12.67 -14.34
N LEU A 247 11.44 11.78 -13.61
CA LEU A 247 10.84 10.58 -14.18
C LEU A 247 9.67 10.98 -15.08
N SER A 248 9.48 10.25 -16.18
CA SER A 248 8.25 10.32 -16.97
C SER A 248 7.04 9.82 -16.16
N ASN A 249 5.83 10.21 -16.56
CA ASN A 249 4.59 9.72 -15.93
C ASN A 249 4.47 8.18 -15.98
N ALA A 250 5.00 7.53 -17.01
CA ALA A 250 5.04 6.08 -17.10
C ALA A 250 5.96 5.49 -16.01
N GLU A 251 7.20 5.99 -15.90
CA GLU A 251 8.16 5.55 -14.88
C GLU A 251 7.66 5.82 -13.46
N MET A 252 7.05 6.97 -13.22
CA MET A 252 6.44 7.30 -11.92
C MET A 252 5.40 6.27 -11.50
N ARG A 253 4.53 5.83 -12.43
CA ARG A 253 3.48 4.86 -12.14
C ARG A 253 4.02 3.45 -11.90
N ARG A 254 5.20 3.12 -12.45
CA ARG A 254 5.93 1.88 -12.11
C ARG A 254 6.44 1.90 -10.68
N VAL A 255 6.84 3.07 -10.16
CA VAL A 255 7.22 3.24 -8.74
C VAL A 255 6.00 3.15 -7.84
N SER A 256 4.94 3.88 -8.17
CA SER A 256 3.68 3.87 -7.42
C SER A 256 2.53 4.31 -8.31
N SER A 257 1.47 3.50 -8.38
CA SER A 257 0.24 3.91 -9.08
C SER A 257 -0.49 5.04 -8.35
N LEU A 258 -0.22 5.24 -7.06
CA LEU A 258 -0.78 6.30 -6.21
C LEU A 258 0.22 7.46 -6.04
N ALA A 259 -0.30 8.69 -5.93
CA ALA A 259 0.50 9.91 -5.74
C ALA A 259 1.10 9.99 -4.32
N ILE A 260 2.09 9.16 -4.05
CA ILE A 260 2.81 9.03 -2.77
C ILE A 260 4.22 9.56 -2.94
N GLU A 261 4.62 10.48 -2.07
CA GLU A 261 5.99 11.00 -2.05
C GLU A 261 6.98 9.96 -1.52
N PHE A 262 8.16 9.86 -2.16
CA PHE A 262 9.31 9.11 -1.64
C PHE A 262 10.49 10.07 -1.39
N PRO A 263 10.64 10.61 -0.15
CA PRO A 263 11.63 11.62 0.15
C PRO A 263 13.08 11.11 0.03
N ASN A 264 13.96 11.90 -0.59
CA ASN A 264 15.39 11.58 -0.80
C ASN A 264 16.29 12.21 0.29
N VAL A 265 16.14 11.80 1.56
CA VAL A 265 16.66 12.62 2.69
C VAL A 265 17.45 11.87 3.77
N PHE A 266 17.80 10.62 3.54
CA PHE A 266 18.21 9.71 4.63
C PHE A 266 19.57 9.04 4.46
N ASP A 267 20.32 9.32 3.38
CA ASP A 267 21.60 8.65 3.01
C ASP A 267 22.68 8.63 4.11
N SER A 268 22.53 9.38 5.20
CA SER A 268 23.50 9.47 6.30
C SER A 268 22.90 9.33 7.70
N LEU A 269 21.63 8.95 7.82
CA LEU A 269 20.93 8.84 9.10
C LEU A 269 20.61 7.38 9.40
N GLY A 270 20.85 6.94 10.64
CA GLY A 270 20.34 5.65 11.11
C GLY A 270 18.81 5.60 11.11
N LEU A 271 18.25 4.38 11.14
CA LEU A 271 16.81 4.09 11.02
C LEU A 271 15.93 5.01 11.89
N GLN A 272 16.28 5.15 13.18
CA GLN A 272 15.52 5.96 14.13
C GLN A 272 15.53 7.46 13.77
N ALA A 273 16.72 8.03 13.53
CA ALA A 273 16.86 9.45 13.21
C ALA A 273 16.21 9.80 11.85
N ALA A 274 16.33 8.90 10.87
CA ALA A 274 15.68 9.04 9.57
C ALA A 274 14.15 9.04 9.70
N THR A 275 13.60 8.08 10.44
CA THR A 275 12.15 7.96 10.70
C THR A 275 11.61 9.19 11.43
N GLN A 276 12.28 9.67 12.47
CA GLN A 276 11.87 10.90 13.16
C GLN A 276 11.89 12.13 12.25
N LYS A 277 12.92 12.26 11.40
CA LYS A 277 13.02 13.34 10.41
C LYS A 277 11.91 13.25 9.37
N PHE A 278 11.56 12.04 8.93
CA PHE A 278 10.43 11.79 8.03
C PHE A 278 9.12 12.31 8.64
N LEU A 279 8.79 11.88 9.87
CA LEU A 279 7.56 12.28 10.57
C LEU A 279 7.49 13.79 10.79
N LYS A 280 8.60 14.44 11.17
CA LYS A 280 8.66 15.90 11.36
C LYS A 280 8.43 16.69 10.07
N ARG A 281 8.77 16.12 8.91
CA ARG A 281 8.61 16.78 7.60
C ARG A 281 7.25 16.50 6.97
N ARG A 282 6.65 15.34 7.25
CA ARG A 282 5.41 14.86 6.64
C ARG A 282 4.27 15.90 6.67
N PRO A 283 3.92 16.55 7.80
CA PRO A 283 2.86 17.58 7.83
C PRO A 283 3.13 18.82 6.98
N LYS A 284 4.38 19.06 6.56
CA LYS A 284 4.79 20.22 5.74
C LYS A 284 4.83 19.90 4.24
N SER A 285 4.65 18.63 3.87
CA SER A 285 4.69 18.22 2.48
C SER A 285 3.39 18.61 1.78
N LYS A 286 3.50 19.04 0.51
CA LYS A 286 2.34 19.26 -0.35
C LYS A 286 1.67 17.95 -0.77
N TRP A 287 2.37 16.84 -0.67
CA TRP A 287 1.82 15.52 -0.95
C TRP A 287 0.88 15.13 0.18
N THR A 288 -0.18 14.42 -0.16
CA THR A 288 -1.20 13.97 0.82
C THR A 288 -0.83 12.65 1.50
N ALA A 289 0.15 11.96 0.95
CA ALA A 289 0.80 10.80 1.53
C ALA A 289 2.29 10.80 1.17
N SER A 290 3.11 10.31 2.08
CA SER A 290 4.54 10.09 1.85
C SER A 290 4.92 8.71 2.39
N ALA A 291 5.92 8.06 1.80
CA ALA A 291 6.39 6.76 2.23
C ALA A 291 7.92 6.73 2.35
N ILE A 292 8.37 5.99 3.35
CA ILE A 292 9.74 5.49 3.46
C ILE A 292 9.72 3.98 3.23
N THR A 293 10.84 3.41 2.83
CA THR A 293 10.93 1.98 2.55
C THR A 293 12.11 1.36 3.29
N ILE A 294 11.98 0.09 3.64
CA ILE A 294 13.01 -0.70 4.29
C ILE A 294 13.16 -1.99 3.49
N ARG A 295 14.38 -2.33 3.10
CA ARG A 295 14.69 -3.58 2.41
C ARG A 295 14.81 -4.70 3.42
N ILE A 296 14.22 -5.85 3.12
CA ILE A 296 14.32 -7.07 3.93
C ILE A 296 15.21 -8.06 3.19
N PRO A 297 16.45 -8.31 3.63
CA PRO A 297 17.35 -9.24 2.96
C PRO A 297 16.76 -10.64 2.83
N ALA A 298 16.92 -11.27 1.67
CA ALA A 298 16.46 -12.63 1.39
C ALA A 298 16.93 -13.63 2.46
N SER A 299 18.20 -13.50 2.88
CA SER A 299 18.88 -14.37 3.84
C SER A 299 18.22 -14.41 5.23
N ILE A 300 17.52 -13.35 5.64
CA ILE A 300 16.93 -13.26 6.98
C ILE A 300 15.44 -13.57 7.02
N LYS A 301 14.75 -13.60 5.86
CA LYS A 301 13.30 -13.82 5.78
C LYS A 301 12.82 -15.04 6.57
N PRO A 302 13.45 -16.23 6.48
CA PRO A 302 12.99 -17.40 7.26
C PRO A 302 13.09 -17.17 8.77
N GLY A 303 14.16 -16.52 9.24
CA GLY A 303 14.34 -16.19 10.65
C GLY A 303 13.31 -15.18 11.14
N ILE A 304 13.01 -14.15 10.33
CA ILE A 304 11.96 -13.16 10.62
C ILE A 304 10.59 -13.84 10.74
N ARG A 305 10.24 -14.74 9.83
CA ARG A 305 8.98 -15.52 9.94
C ARG A 305 8.92 -16.33 11.24
N GLY A 306 10.04 -16.93 11.66
CA GLY A 306 10.11 -17.65 12.94
C GLY A 306 9.92 -16.76 14.16
N LEU A 307 10.41 -15.52 14.13
CA LEU A 307 10.20 -14.52 15.20
C LEU A 307 8.75 -14.03 15.22
N LEU A 308 8.18 -13.75 14.05
CA LEU A 308 6.79 -13.34 13.90
C LEU A 308 5.80 -14.41 14.38
N ALA A 309 6.07 -15.69 14.07
CA ALA A 309 5.25 -16.80 14.53
C ALA A 309 5.17 -16.90 16.07
N LYS A 310 6.28 -16.61 16.78
CA LYS A 310 6.29 -16.54 18.25
C LYS A 310 5.44 -15.40 18.82
N GLN A 311 5.12 -14.41 18.00
CA GLN A 311 4.28 -13.26 18.32
C GLN A 311 2.84 -13.41 17.81
N GLY A 312 2.43 -14.60 17.35
CA GLY A 312 1.09 -14.85 16.81
C GLY A 312 0.88 -14.26 15.41
N VAL A 313 1.96 -14.13 14.63
CA VAL A 313 1.91 -13.70 13.23
C VAL A 313 2.51 -14.82 12.35
N SER A 314 1.72 -15.87 12.16
CA SER A 314 2.02 -16.99 11.28
C SER A 314 1.06 -17.04 10.08
N ARG A 315 1.24 -18.02 9.19
CA ARG A 315 0.36 -18.20 8.01
C ARG A 315 -1.10 -18.34 8.41
N ASP A 316 -1.40 -19.19 9.39
CA ASP A 316 -2.78 -19.47 9.78
C ASP A 316 -3.39 -18.33 10.61
N ASP A 317 -2.55 -17.51 11.26
CA ASP A 317 -3.00 -16.26 11.88
C ASP A 317 -3.39 -15.23 10.82
N ILE A 318 -2.62 -15.10 9.73
CA ILE A 318 -2.83 -14.12 8.65
C ILE A 318 -3.89 -14.56 7.65
N TYR A 319 -4.07 -15.88 7.46
CA TYR A 319 -5.06 -16.49 6.58
C TYR A 319 -5.92 -17.50 7.36
N PRO A 320 -6.79 -17.05 8.29
CA PRO A 320 -7.54 -17.95 9.15
C PRO A 320 -8.40 -18.93 8.34
N PRO A 321 -8.14 -20.25 8.41
CA PRO A 321 -8.86 -21.26 7.64
C PRO A 321 -10.18 -21.65 8.33
N VAL A 322 -11.04 -20.65 8.56
CA VAL A 322 -12.28 -20.80 9.37
C VAL A 322 -13.22 -21.82 8.74
N ALA A 323 -13.36 -21.80 7.41
CA ALA A 323 -14.24 -22.73 6.70
C ALA A 323 -13.72 -24.17 6.75
N GLU A 324 -12.40 -24.33 6.60
CA GLU A 324 -11.71 -25.62 6.56
C GLU A 324 -11.67 -26.30 7.94
N THR A 325 -11.57 -25.51 9.01
CA THR A 325 -11.52 -26.01 10.39
C THR A 325 -12.90 -26.32 10.99
N THR A 326 -13.99 -25.90 10.35
CA THR A 326 -15.36 -26.06 10.87
C THR A 326 -15.70 -27.51 11.17
N ARG A 327 -15.31 -28.47 10.31
CA ARG A 327 -15.60 -29.90 10.52
C ARG A 327 -14.87 -30.44 11.76
N LEU A 328 -13.60 -30.07 11.94
CA LEU A 328 -12.80 -30.47 13.09
C LEU A 328 -13.38 -29.90 14.38
N LEU A 329 -13.69 -28.59 14.39
CA LEU A 329 -14.24 -27.92 15.57
C LEU A 329 -15.59 -28.50 16.01
N LYS A 330 -16.45 -28.85 15.05
CA LYS A 330 -17.72 -29.54 15.33
C LYS A 330 -17.52 -30.92 15.95
N HIS A 331 -16.49 -31.66 15.51
CA HIS A 331 -16.16 -32.96 16.05
C HIS A 331 -15.66 -32.84 17.50
N VAL A 332 -14.71 -31.93 17.77
CA VAL A 332 -14.18 -31.67 19.13
C VAL A 332 -15.29 -31.21 20.08
N ALA A 333 -16.22 -30.37 19.61
CA ALA A 333 -17.34 -29.90 20.45
C ALA A 333 -18.36 -30.99 20.78
N ALA A 334 -18.32 -32.13 20.09
CA ALA A 334 -19.22 -33.26 20.31
C ALA A 334 -18.62 -34.35 21.21
N GLU A 335 -17.37 -34.19 21.66
CA GLU A 335 -16.68 -35.05 22.65
C GLU A 335 -16.90 -34.56 24.09
#